data_AF-A0A8T0Q7Y4-F1
#
_entry.id   AF-A0A8T0Q7Y4-F1
#
_cell.length_a   1.000
_cell.length_b   1.000
_cell.length_c   1.000
_cell.angle_alpha   90.00
_cell.angle_beta   90.00
_cell.angle_gamma   90.00
#
_symmetry.space_group_name_H-M   'P 1'
#
loop_
_entity.id
_entity.type
_entity.pdbx_description
1 polymer ?
#
loop_
_entity_poly.entity_id
_entity_poly.type
_entity_poly.pdbx_seq_one_letter_code
_entity_poly.pdbx_strand_id
1 'polypeptide(L)'
;MHQHLKFHQGRISKTSEYNPLDLFSGSKERICMAIKSFFSTPQNNFRIFVEGSLVFGGMGGGADNVHAAEKDKCLEDLSKVSGLELADFIELLSEAIFRSGVLGKLLATQKLDDHDIEGAIHLYYNIISQPCLVCKNMTDVELLQKYTLLHSLSLDNSLKIVRDFLVSATAKDCSLMISFRPREGGSTDSVYDSVFLESVKQTYEYKAYFVDLDVKPLDKMEHYFKLDQKIVNFYARNQVVVPSPKVSNTKDTSPIQLQQ
;
A
#
# COMPACT_ATOMS: atom_id res chain seq x y z
N MET A 1 -5.35 10.56 -2.31
CA MET A 1 -5.47 11.73 -1.41
C MET A 1 -4.13 12.25 -0.90
N HIS A 2 -3.40 11.51 -0.05
CA HIS A 2 -2.16 12.00 0.61
C HIS A 2 -1.06 12.50 -0.35
N GLN A 3 -0.94 11.91 -1.55
CA GLN A 3 0.01 12.35 -2.59
C GLN A 3 -0.14 13.84 -2.95
N HIS A 4 -1.37 14.38 -3.03
CA HIS A 4 -1.61 15.80 -3.33
C HIS A 4 -1.11 16.72 -2.22
N LEU A 5 -1.32 16.32 -0.96
CA LEU A 5 -0.82 17.07 0.19
C LEU A 5 0.72 17.06 0.22
N LYS A 6 1.36 15.92 -0.06
CA LYS A 6 2.82 15.81 -0.14
C LYS A 6 3.38 16.69 -1.25
N PHE A 7 2.76 16.68 -2.43
CA PHE A 7 3.15 17.51 -3.57
C PHE A 7 3.05 19.00 -3.24
N HIS A 8 1.91 19.43 -2.69
CA HIS A 8 1.73 20.83 -2.27
C HIS A 8 2.74 21.29 -1.21
N GLN A 9 3.18 20.38 -0.33
CA GLN A 9 4.20 20.66 0.68
C GLN A 9 5.64 20.61 0.15
N GLY A 10 5.85 20.38 -1.16
CA GLY A 10 7.18 20.22 -1.75
C GLY A 10 7.92 18.97 -1.28
N ARG A 11 7.21 17.99 -0.69
CA ARG A 11 7.80 16.73 -0.19
C ARG A 11 7.99 15.69 -1.27
N ILE A 12 7.44 15.90 -2.46
CA ILE A 12 7.60 15.06 -3.65
C ILE A 12 7.60 15.99 -4.87
N SER A 13 8.33 15.60 -5.92
CA SER A 13 8.43 16.37 -7.17
C SER A 13 7.24 16.19 -8.11
N LYS A 14 6.55 15.04 -8.01
CA LYS A 14 5.29 14.74 -8.71
C LYS A 14 4.47 13.72 -7.91
N THR A 15 3.17 13.66 -8.17
CA THR A 15 2.30 12.63 -7.60
C THR A 15 2.65 11.25 -8.17
N SER A 16 2.73 10.25 -7.29
CA SER A 16 2.98 8.87 -7.67
C SER A 16 1.87 8.30 -8.56
N GLU A 17 2.26 7.50 -9.57
CA GLU A 17 1.34 6.69 -10.39
C GLU A 17 0.91 5.42 -9.65
N TYR A 18 1.64 5.03 -8.60
CA TYR A 18 1.33 3.86 -7.77
C TYR A 18 -0.02 3.97 -7.07
N ASN A 19 -0.86 2.97 -7.32
CA ASN A 19 -2.12 2.74 -6.65
C ASN A 19 -2.07 1.43 -5.83
N PRO A 20 -2.11 1.51 -4.49
CA PRO A 20 -2.11 0.33 -3.63
C PRO A 20 -3.24 -0.66 -3.94
N LEU A 21 -4.40 -0.18 -4.39
CA LEU A 21 -5.53 -1.06 -4.70
C LEU A 21 -5.23 -2.01 -5.87
N ASP A 22 -4.31 -1.64 -6.76
CA ASP A 22 -3.86 -2.50 -7.85
C ASP A 22 -2.91 -3.60 -7.35
N LEU A 23 -1.99 -3.25 -6.45
CA LEU A 23 -1.06 -4.20 -5.84
C LEU A 23 -1.76 -5.22 -4.92
N PHE A 24 -2.75 -4.78 -4.14
CA PHE A 24 -3.53 -5.63 -3.23
C PHE A 24 -4.77 -6.27 -3.90
N SER A 25 -4.90 -6.17 -5.22
CA SER A 25 -6.11 -6.61 -5.94
C SER A 25 -6.31 -8.13 -6.01
N GLY A 26 -5.24 -8.90 -5.86
CA GLY A 26 -5.24 -10.34 -6.19
C GLY A 26 -5.30 -10.65 -7.69
N SER A 27 -5.28 -9.64 -8.57
CA SER A 27 -5.18 -9.81 -10.03
C SER A 27 -3.73 -9.63 -10.46
N LYS A 28 -3.21 -10.60 -11.20
CA LYS A 28 -1.84 -10.57 -11.74
C LYS A 28 -1.63 -9.35 -12.65
N GLU A 29 -2.62 -8.99 -13.45
CA GLU A 29 -2.59 -7.85 -14.37
C GLU A 29 -2.46 -6.52 -13.61
N ARG A 30 -3.27 -6.35 -12.55
CA ARG A 30 -3.23 -5.13 -11.73
C ARG A 30 -1.97 -5.06 -10.86
N ILE A 31 -1.49 -6.20 -10.34
CA ILE A 31 -0.19 -6.27 -9.66
C ILE A 31 0.93 -5.81 -10.60
N CYS A 32 0.93 -6.28 -11.85
CA CYS A 32 1.90 -5.85 -12.86
C CYS A 32 1.79 -4.33 -13.16
N MET A 33 0.59 -3.77 -13.23
CA MET A 33 0.39 -2.31 -13.35
C MET A 33 0.99 -1.55 -12.17
N ALA A 34 0.75 -2.01 -10.94
CA ALA A 34 1.33 -1.40 -9.74
C ALA A 34 2.87 -1.47 -9.76
N ILE A 35 3.44 -2.60 -10.15
CA ILE A 35 4.91 -2.75 -10.25
C ILE A 35 5.50 -1.82 -11.30
N LYS A 36 4.87 -1.69 -12.48
CA LYS A 36 5.30 -0.73 -13.52
C LYS A 36 5.37 0.70 -12.99
N SER A 37 4.38 1.10 -12.17
CA SER A 37 4.35 2.44 -11.59
C SER A 37 5.51 2.73 -10.64
N PHE A 38 6.07 1.71 -9.96
CA PHE A 38 7.25 1.89 -9.12
C PHE A 38 8.49 2.31 -9.92
N PHE A 39 8.62 1.86 -11.17
CA PHE A 39 9.71 2.29 -12.02
C PHE A 39 9.50 3.73 -12.55
N SER A 40 8.26 4.20 -12.66
CA SER A 40 7.95 5.59 -13.06
C SER A 40 8.08 6.60 -11.91
N THR A 41 7.68 6.19 -10.72
CA THR A 41 7.60 7.01 -9.49
C THR A 41 7.94 6.14 -8.27
N PRO A 42 9.23 5.80 -8.04
CA PRO A 42 9.60 4.91 -6.94
C PRO A 42 9.30 5.50 -5.57
N GLN A 43 9.54 6.81 -5.39
CA GLN A 43 9.40 7.49 -4.11
C GLN A 43 10.14 6.73 -3.00
N ASN A 44 9.55 6.72 -1.80
CA ASN A 44 9.99 5.86 -0.72
C ASN A 44 9.33 4.47 -0.75
N ASN A 45 8.61 4.11 -1.82
CA ASN A 45 7.83 2.87 -1.91
C ASN A 45 8.61 1.71 -2.57
N PHE A 46 9.65 2.00 -3.34
CA PHE A 46 10.37 0.96 -4.08
C PHE A 46 11.88 1.21 -4.15
N ARG A 47 12.64 0.14 -3.88
CA ARG A 47 14.11 0.12 -3.90
C ARG A 47 14.57 -1.23 -4.44
N ILE A 48 15.67 -1.22 -5.18
CA ILE A 48 16.33 -2.45 -5.65
C ILE A 48 17.76 -2.46 -5.12
N PHE A 49 18.15 -3.61 -4.58
CA PHE A 49 19.50 -3.86 -4.10
C PHE A 49 20.11 -5.02 -4.88
N VAL A 50 21.39 -4.90 -5.21
CA VAL A 50 22.20 -5.94 -5.84
C VAL A 50 23.38 -6.19 -4.91
N GLU A 51 23.51 -7.41 -4.41
CA GLU A 51 24.54 -7.79 -3.44
C GLU A 51 24.62 -6.83 -2.23
N GLY A 52 23.46 -6.33 -1.78
CA GLY A 52 23.33 -5.40 -0.66
C GLY A 52 23.57 -3.92 -1.01
N SER A 53 23.96 -3.61 -2.24
CA SER A 53 24.16 -2.24 -2.71
C SER A 53 22.90 -1.68 -3.37
N LEU A 54 22.47 -0.47 -2.99
CA LEU A 54 21.31 0.19 -3.59
C LEU A 54 21.61 0.56 -5.06
N VAL A 55 20.82 0.03 -6.00
CA VAL A 55 20.98 0.29 -7.44
C VAL A 55 19.79 1.04 -8.06
N PHE A 56 18.62 1.04 -7.41
CA PHE A 56 17.44 1.77 -7.88
C PHE A 56 16.62 2.31 -6.71
N GLY A 57 16.06 3.52 -6.87
CA GLY A 57 15.30 4.23 -5.83
C GLY A 57 16.17 5.12 -4.95
N GLY A 58 15.55 5.84 -4.01
CA GLY A 58 16.27 6.77 -3.13
C GLY A 58 16.67 6.17 -1.77
N MET A 59 17.76 6.67 -1.17
CA MET A 59 18.20 6.28 0.19
C MET A 59 17.24 6.74 1.32
N GLY A 60 16.11 7.40 1.00
CA GLY A 60 15.15 7.93 1.96
C GLY A 60 15.25 9.46 2.10
N GLY A 61 14.18 10.10 2.61
CA GLY A 61 14.16 11.55 2.86
C GLY A 61 13.23 12.40 1.98
N GLY A 62 12.27 11.83 1.25
CA GLY A 62 11.24 12.57 0.50
C GLY A 62 11.73 13.34 -0.72
N ALA A 63 13.03 13.65 -0.83
CA ALA A 63 13.62 14.20 -2.04
C ALA A 63 13.76 13.10 -3.11
N ASP A 64 12.67 12.90 -3.83
CA ASP A 64 12.54 12.08 -5.04
C ASP A 64 13.38 12.65 -6.18
N ASN A 65 14.67 12.34 -6.20
CA ASN A 65 15.50 12.62 -7.36
C ASN A 65 16.24 11.33 -7.76
N VAL A 66 15.53 10.36 -8.34
CA VAL A 66 16.14 9.64 -9.44
C VAL A 66 15.79 10.49 -10.66
N HIS A 67 16.71 11.33 -11.10
CA HIS A 67 16.51 12.11 -12.33
C HIS A 67 16.28 11.14 -13.49
N ALA A 68 15.52 11.53 -14.52
CA ALA A 68 15.22 10.64 -15.66
C ALA A 68 16.50 10.02 -16.28
N ALA A 69 17.58 10.80 -16.38
CA ALA A 69 18.88 10.34 -16.86
C ALA A 69 19.58 9.35 -15.90
N GLU A 70 19.34 9.45 -14.60
CA GLU A 70 19.85 8.50 -13.60
C GLU A 70 19.03 7.21 -13.60
N LYS A 71 17.72 7.31 -13.88
CA LYS A 71 16.81 6.17 -13.98
C LYS A 71 17.25 5.21 -15.08
N ASP A 72 17.49 5.73 -16.29
CA ASP A 72 17.85 4.89 -17.44
C ASP A 72 19.20 4.21 -17.20
N LYS A 73 20.17 4.94 -16.64
CA LYS A 73 21.45 4.36 -16.22
C LYS A 73 21.30 3.26 -15.16
N CYS A 74 20.50 3.49 -14.13
CA CYS A 74 20.22 2.49 -13.10
C CYS A 74 19.58 1.22 -13.68
N LEU A 75 18.70 1.35 -14.67
CA LEU A 75 18.06 0.23 -15.36
C LEU A 75 19.04 -0.53 -16.25
N GLU A 76 19.90 0.19 -16.98
CA GLU A 76 20.99 -0.43 -17.75
C GLU A 76 21.96 -1.20 -16.83
N ASP A 77 22.35 -0.61 -15.71
CA ASP A 77 23.26 -1.24 -14.75
C ASP A 77 22.58 -2.45 -14.08
N LEU A 78 21.29 -2.36 -13.77
CA LEU A 78 20.51 -3.50 -13.28
C LEU A 78 20.44 -4.63 -14.32
N SER A 79 20.20 -4.32 -15.60
CA SER A 79 20.20 -5.32 -16.68
C SER A 79 21.57 -6.00 -16.80
N LYS A 80 22.66 -5.22 -16.78
CA LYS A 80 24.03 -5.77 -16.84
C LYS A 80 24.35 -6.73 -15.69
N VAL A 81 23.89 -6.44 -14.47
CA VAL A 81 24.21 -7.29 -13.31
C VAL A 81 23.26 -8.48 -13.18
N SER A 82 21.97 -8.28 -13.45
CA SER A 82 20.96 -9.35 -13.29
C SER A 82 20.82 -10.25 -14.52
N GLY A 83 21.22 -9.77 -15.71
CA GLY A 83 20.92 -10.40 -16.98
C GLY A 83 19.44 -10.32 -17.37
N LEU A 84 18.64 -9.50 -16.69
CA LEU A 84 17.21 -9.32 -16.92
C LEU A 84 16.92 -7.94 -17.48
N GLU A 85 16.13 -7.89 -18.55
CA GLU A 85 15.56 -6.62 -19.00
C GLU A 85 14.45 -6.17 -18.04
N LEU A 86 14.09 -4.88 -18.11
CA LEU A 86 13.05 -4.33 -17.23
C LEU A 86 11.72 -5.11 -17.33
N ALA A 87 11.36 -5.57 -18.54
CA ALA A 87 10.16 -6.36 -18.75
C ALA A 87 10.20 -7.69 -17.97
N ASP A 88 11.35 -8.37 -17.98
CA ASP A 88 11.55 -9.63 -17.26
C ASP A 88 11.54 -9.39 -15.74
N PHE A 89 12.15 -8.30 -15.28
CA PHE A 89 12.14 -7.96 -13.86
C PHE A 89 10.72 -7.67 -13.35
N ILE A 90 9.91 -6.97 -14.16
CA ILE A 90 8.49 -6.72 -13.85
C ILE A 90 7.73 -8.05 -13.80
N GLU A 91 7.95 -8.95 -14.75
CA GLU A 91 7.34 -10.28 -14.77
C GLU A 91 7.72 -11.09 -13.51
N LEU A 92 9.01 -11.16 -13.18
CA LEU A 92 9.54 -11.86 -12.01
C LEU A 92 8.88 -11.39 -10.72
N LEU A 93 8.88 -10.07 -10.50
CA LEU A 93 8.30 -9.50 -9.28
C LEU A 93 6.77 -9.70 -9.24
N SER A 94 6.09 -9.56 -10.37
CA SER A 94 4.64 -9.75 -10.46
C SER A 94 4.25 -11.18 -10.11
N GLU A 95 4.96 -12.15 -10.68
CA GLU A 95 4.69 -13.57 -10.49
C GLU A 95 5.05 -14.03 -9.08
N ALA A 96 6.14 -13.53 -8.49
CA ALA A 96 6.51 -13.83 -7.11
C ALA A 96 5.49 -13.27 -6.10
N ILE A 97 5.06 -12.01 -6.27
CA ILE A 97 4.03 -11.41 -5.42
C ILE A 97 2.70 -12.15 -5.56
N PHE A 98 2.29 -12.47 -6.78
CA PHE A 98 1.05 -13.19 -7.04
C PHE A 98 1.06 -14.59 -6.43
N ARG A 99 2.10 -15.39 -6.68
CA ARG A 99 2.20 -16.79 -6.20
C ARG A 99 2.37 -16.89 -4.69
N SER A 100 3.14 -15.99 -4.07
CA SER A 100 3.39 -16.05 -2.63
C SER A 100 2.13 -15.83 -1.79
N GLY A 101 1.12 -15.12 -2.32
CA GLY A 101 -0.08 -14.72 -1.58
C GLY A 101 0.20 -13.85 -0.35
N VAL A 102 1.44 -13.35 -0.21
CA VAL A 102 1.93 -12.69 1.01
C VAL A 102 1.15 -11.40 1.29
N LEU A 103 0.75 -10.70 0.24
CA LEU A 103 -0.05 -9.47 0.34
C LEU A 103 -1.48 -9.74 0.83
N GLY A 104 -2.03 -10.94 0.61
CA GLY A 104 -3.34 -11.32 1.14
C GLY A 104 -3.34 -11.37 2.67
N LYS A 105 -2.26 -11.92 3.26
CA LYS A 105 -2.07 -11.95 4.71
C LYS A 105 -1.89 -10.54 5.27
N LEU A 106 -1.06 -9.71 4.62
CA LEU A 106 -0.85 -8.32 5.03
C LEU A 106 -2.16 -7.51 4.97
N LEU A 107 -2.94 -7.66 3.90
CA LEU A 107 -4.23 -6.97 3.75
C LEU A 107 -5.22 -7.37 4.85
N ALA A 108 -5.27 -8.65 5.23
CA ALA A 108 -6.10 -9.10 6.34
C ALA A 108 -5.72 -8.41 7.65
N THR A 109 -4.43 -8.21 7.91
CA THR A 109 -3.93 -7.45 9.06
C THR A 109 -4.26 -5.96 8.97
N GLN A 110 -4.14 -5.33 7.79
CA GLN A 110 -4.53 -3.93 7.59
C GLN A 110 -6.04 -3.71 7.82
N LYS A 111 -6.88 -4.71 7.51
CA LYS A 111 -8.33 -4.69 7.74
C LYS A 111 -8.76 -4.87 9.19
N LEU A 112 -7.82 -5.08 10.13
CA LEU A 112 -8.12 -5.00 11.56
C LEU A 112 -8.56 -3.59 11.99
N ASP A 113 -8.23 -2.58 11.19
CA ASP A 113 -8.81 -1.25 11.30
C ASP A 113 -10.19 -1.22 10.62
N ASP A 114 -11.22 -1.45 11.42
CA ASP A 114 -12.63 -1.48 11.01
C ASP A 114 -13.41 -0.20 11.39
N HIS A 115 -12.81 0.67 12.20
CA HIS A 115 -13.43 1.93 12.67
C HIS A 115 -12.80 3.19 12.06
N ASP A 116 -11.68 3.03 11.34
CA ASP A 116 -10.79 4.12 10.92
C ASP A 116 -10.27 4.95 12.10
N ILE A 117 -9.33 5.84 11.84
CA ILE A 117 -8.84 6.76 12.87
C ILE A 117 -9.95 7.69 13.38
N GLU A 118 -10.93 8.02 12.53
CA GLU A 118 -12.10 8.82 12.90
C GLU A 118 -12.97 8.15 13.97
N GLY A 119 -13.00 6.82 14.05
CA GLY A 119 -13.68 6.10 15.13
C GLY A 119 -12.75 5.79 16.31
N ALA A 120 -11.56 5.27 16.02
CA ALA A 120 -10.62 4.79 17.05
C ALA A 120 -10.15 5.91 17.99
N ILE A 121 -10.09 7.16 17.52
CA ILE A 121 -9.69 8.32 18.35
C ILE A 121 -10.62 8.54 19.55
N HIS A 122 -11.91 8.24 19.44
CA HIS A 122 -12.87 8.38 20.54
C HIS A 122 -12.57 7.41 21.68
N LEU A 123 -12.25 6.17 21.31
CA LEU A 123 -11.92 5.10 22.23
C LEU A 123 -10.55 5.31 22.87
N TYR A 124 -9.61 5.93 22.15
CA TYR A 124 -8.35 6.40 22.73
C TYR A 124 -8.59 7.34 23.93
N TYR A 125 -9.47 8.34 23.78
CA TYR A 125 -9.81 9.25 24.90
C TYR A 125 -10.44 8.53 26.10
N ASN A 126 -11.28 7.51 25.85
CA ASN A 126 -11.78 6.64 26.90
C ASN A 126 -10.65 5.92 27.65
N ILE A 127 -9.70 5.32 26.91
CA ILE A 127 -8.58 4.55 27.48
C ILE A 127 -7.69 5.43 28.36
N ILE A 128 -7.35 6.64 27.90
CA ILE A 128 -6.51 7.56 28.66
C ILE A 128 -7.29 8.34 29.74
N SER A 129 -8.59 8.06 29.90
CA SER A 129 -9.47 8.71 30.88
C SER A 129 -9.49 10.25 30.76
N GLN A 130 -9.49 10.77 29.52
CA GLN A 130 -9.55 12.21 29.25
C GLN A 130 -10.84 12.59 28.49
N PRO A 131 -11.33 13.82 28.65
CA PRO A 131 -12.43 14.33 27.83
C PRO A 131 -12.09 14.26 26.34
N CYS A 132 -13.00 13.69 25.55
CA CYS A 132 -12.80 13.56 24.11
C CYS A 132 -12.77 14.92 23.42
N LEU A 133 -11.58 15.30 22.91
CA LEU A 133 -11.40 16.60 22.25
C LEU A 133 -12.11 16.67 20.89
N VAL A 134 -12.38 15.53 20.25
CA VAL A 134 -13.12 15.47 18.98
C VAL A 134 -14.59 15.86 19.21
N CYS A 135 -15.20 15.39 20.29
CA CYS A 135 -16.61 15.68 20.60
C CYS A 135 -16.85 17.09 21.13
N LYS A 136 -15.82 17.82 21.57
CA LYS A 136 -15.94 19.06 22.34
C LYS A 136 -16.73 20.18 21.64
N ASN A 137 -16.73 20.22 20.30
CA ASN A 137 -17.39 21.26 19.51
C ASN A 137 -18.21 20.69 18.33
N MET A 138 -18.62 19.41 18.38
CA MET A 138 -19.37 18.81 17.27
C MET A 138 -20.83 19.24 17.29
N THR A 139 -21.30 19.75 16.16
CA THR A 139 -22.69 20.19 15.95
C THR A 139 -23.50 19.22 15.09
N ASP A 140 -22.83 18.26 14.45
CA ASP A 140 -23.48 17.26 13.61
C ASP A 140 -24.16 16.20 14.50
N VAL A 141 -25.49 16.15 14.43
CA VAL A 141 -26.33 15.31 15.28
C VAL A 141 -26.15 13.82 14.99
N GLU A 142 -25.97 13.45 13.72
CA GLU A 142 -25.80 12.05 13.31
C GLU A 142 -24.44 11.53 13.78
N LEU A 143 -23.38 12.32 13.59
CA LEU A 143 -22.05 11.97 14.09
C LEU A 143 -22.01 11.93 15.61
N LEU A 144 -22.70 12.86 16.29
CA LEU A 144 -22.78 12.85 17.75
C LEU A 144 -23.44 11.57 18.28
N GLN A 145 -24.52 11.12 17.64
CA GLN A 145 -25.17 9.86 17.99
C GLN A 145 -24.23 8.66 17.79
N LYS A 146 -23.53 8.60 16.65
CA LYS A 146 -22.52 7.57 16.36
C LYS A 146 -21.41 7.54 17.41
N TYR A 147 -20.85 8.69 17.77
CA TYR A 147 -19.76 8.78 18.74
C TYR A 147 -20.20 8.52 20.18
N THR A 148 -21.45 8.84 20.52
CA THR A 148 -22.03 8.47 21.82
C THR A 148 -22.04 6.94 21.98
N LEU A 149 -22.38 6.20 20.93
CA LEU A 149 -22.31 4.73 20.95
C LEU A 149 -20.87 4.23 21.18
N LEU A 150 -19.87 4.83 20.51
CA LEU A 150 -18.46 4.50 20.76
C LEU A 150 -18.06 4.77 22.21
N HIS A 151 -18.45 5.90 22.77
CA HIS A 151 -18.12 6.23 24.16
C HIS A 151 -18.83 5.33 25.19
N SER A 152 -19.92 4.65 24.80
CA SER A 152 -20.63 3.69 25.65
C SER A 152 -20.01 2.28 25.68
N LEU A 153 -19.00 2.01 24.85
CA LEU A 153 -18.33 0.71 24.83
C LEU A 153 -17.58 0.44 26.14
N SER A 154 -17.49 -0.85 26.51
CA SER A 154 -16.66 -1.29 27.63
C SER A 154 -15.18 -0.94 27.40
N LEU A 155 -14.42 -0.88 28.49
CA LEU A 155 -12.97 -0.66 28.42
C LEU A 155 -12.29 -1.76 27.58
N ASP A 156 -12.70 -3.03 27.74
CA ASP A 156 -12.13 -4.14 26.97
C ASP A 156 -12.36 -4.00 25.46
N ASN A 157 -13.57 -3.59 25.06
CA ASN A 157 -13.87 -3.33 23.65
C ASN A 157 -13.07 -2.13 23.12
N SER A 158 -12.95 -1.07 23.93
CA SER A 158 -12.15 0.10 23.59
C SER A 158 -10.67 -0.27 23.38
N LEU A 159 -10.10 -1.03 24.31
CA LEU A 159 -8.71 -1.53 24.23
C LEU A 159 -8.51 -2.42 23.00
N LYS A 160 -9.45 -3.34 22.73
CA LYS A 160 -9.39 -4.21 21.55
C LYS A 160 -9.34 -3.39 20.27
N ILE A 161 -10.29 -2.47 20.07
CA ILE A 161 -10.39 -1.69 18.83
C ILE A 161 -9.14 -0.82 18.63
N VAL A 162 -8.67 -0.14 19.68
CA VAL A 162 -7.47 0.71 19.57
C VAL A 162 -6.21 -0.12 19.33
N ARG A 163 -6.07 -1.28 19.98
CA ARG A 163 -4.97 -2.21 19.70
C ARG A 163 -5.00 -2.70 18.27
N ASP A 164 -6.16 -3.13 17.79
CA ASP A 164 -6.34 -3.65 16.42
C ASP A 164 -6.05 -2.53 15.38
N PHE A 165 -6.41 -1.29 15.66
CA PHE A 165 -6.01 -0.10 14.89
C PHE A 165 -4.49 0.08 14.84
N LEU A 166 -3.77 -0.01 15.98
CA LEU A 166 -2.31 0.15 16.02
C LEU A 166 -1.57 -0.98 15.29
N VAL A 167 -2.09 -2.22 15.38
CA VAL A 167 -1.59 -3.35 14.58
C VAL A 167 -1.79 -3.09 13.08
N SER A 168 -2.98 -2.62 12.68
CA SER A 168 -3.24 -2.21 11.31
C SER A 168 -2.32 -1.08 10.85
N ALA A 169 -2.12 -0.05 11.67
CA ALA A 169 -1.22 1.07 11.37
C ALA A 169 0.24 0.61 11.20
N THR A 170 0.66 -0.43 11.94
CA THR A 170 1.96 -1.08 11.75
C THR A 170 2.02 -1.78 10.39
N ALA A 171 1.00 -2.57 10.04
CA ALA A 171 0.89 -3.26 8.75
C ALA A 171 0.74 -2.31 7.54
N LYS A 172 0.22 -1.09 7.73
CA LYS A 172 0.12 -0.06 6.68
C LYS A 172 1.46 0.65 6.43
N ASP A 173 2.42 0.55 7.35
CA ASP A 173 3.69 1.28 7.33
C ASP A 173 4.93 0.35 7.35
N CYS A 174 4.73 -0.96 7.18
CA CYS A 174 5.80 -1.94 7.03
C CYS A 174 6.31 -2.03 5.59
N SER A 175 7.51 -2.60 5.39
CA SER A 175 8.04 -2.87 4.05
C SER A 175 8.06 -4.37 3.75
N LEU A 176 7.83 -4.75 2.49
CA LEU A 176 8.01 -6.12 1.99
C LEU A 176 9.34 -6.20 1.23
N MET A 177 10.25 -7.02 1.72
CA MET A 177 11.52 -7.31 1.05
C MET A 177 11.44 -8.67 0.37
N ILE A 178 11.70 -8.71 -0.94
CA ILE A 178 11.77 -9.95 -1.72
C ILE A 178 13.19 -10.08 -2.28
N SER A 179 13.83 -11.21 -1.96
CA SER A 179 15.18 -11.54 -2.45
C SER A 179 15.08 -12.62 -3.49
N PHE A 180 15.80 -12.48 -4.60
CA PHE A 180 15.81 -13.42 -5.71
C PHE A 180 17.22 -14.00 -5.92
N ARG A 181 17.28 -15.27 -6.34
CA ARG A 181 18.50 -15.88 -6.90
C ARG A 181 18.15 -16.78 -8.08
N PRO A 182 18.92 -16.76 -9.18
CA PRO A 182 18.73 -17.74 -10.25
C PRO A 182 19.04 -19.14 -9.71
N ARG A 183 18.25 -20.13 -10.11
CA ARG A 183 18.53 -21.54 -9.83
C ARG A 183 19.62 -22.04 -10.77
N GLU A 184 20.73 -22.51 -10.20
CA GLU A 184 21.77 -23.22 -10.94
C GLU A 184 21.29 -24.64 -11.29
N GLY A 185 21.64 -25.12 -12.49
CA GLY A 185 21.21 -26.45 -12.95
C GLY A 185 21.82 -27.56 -12.08
N GLY A 186 20.98 -28.38 -11.43
CA GLY A 186 21.45 -29.58 -10.74
C GLY A 186 20.63 -30.06 -9.54
N SER A 187 19.85 -29.20 -8.88
CA SER A 187 19.03 -29.59 -7.72
C SER A 187 17.54 -29.31 -7.94
N THR A 188 16.72 -30.36 -7.90
CA THR A 188 15.25 -30.25 -7.92
C THR A 188 14.64 -29.96 -6.55
N ASP A 189 15.40 -30.21 -5.46
CA ASP A 189 14.97 -29.96 -4.08
C ASP A 189 15.45 -28.60 -3.61
N SER A 190 14.60 -27.59 -3.75
CA SER A 190 14.77 -26.28 -3.11
C SER A 190 13.81 -26.14 -1.94
N VAL A 191 14.32 -25.73 -0.78
CA VAL A 191 13.51 -25.35 0.39
C VAL A 191 12.80 -24.00 0.17
N TYR A 192 13.23 -23.24 -0.85
CA TYR A 192 12.69 -21.92 -1.17
C TYR A 192 11.63 -22.01 -2.25
N ASP A 193 10.64 -21.12 -2.14
CA ASP A 193 9.66 -20.88 -3.20
C ASP A 193 10.38 -20.44 -4.48
N SER A 194 9.79 -20.78 -5.63
CA SER A 194 10.39 -20.47 -6.92
C SER A 194 9.36 -20.02 -7.94
N VAL A 195 9.83 -19.21 -8.88
CA VAL A 195 9.11 -18.72 -10.05
C VAL A 195 9.89 -19.11 -11.30
N PHE A 196 9.21 -19.67 -12.29
CA PHE A 196 9.77 -19.87 -13.62
C PHE A 196 9.37 -18.70 -14.52
N LEU A 197 10.36 -18.01 -15.11
CA LEU A 197 10.12 -16.97 -16.11
C LEU A 197 10.18 -17.58 -17.50
N GLU A 198 9.08 -17.46 -18.22
CA GLU A 198 8.96 -18.00 -19.58
C GLU A 198 9.75 -17.17 -20.59
N SER A 199 9.84 -15.85 -20.37
CA SER A 199 10.59 -14.87 -21.18
C SER A 199 12.07 -15.20 -21.32
N VAL A 200 12.71 -15.60 -20.22
CA VAL A 200 14.16 -15.89 -20.15
C VAL A 200 14.47 -17.38 -19.92
N LYS A 201 13.44 -18.24 -19.89
CA LYS A 201 13.57 -19.69 -19.68
C LYS A 201 14.40 -20.08 -18.44
N GLN A 202 14.27 -19.28 -17.39
CA GLN A 202 15.07 -19.40 -16.17
C GLN A 202 14.17 -19.49 -14.94
N THR A 203 14.56 -20.35 -13.99
CA THR A 203 13.91 -20.42 -12.67
C THR A 203 14.64 -19.52 -11.68
N TYR A 204 13.88 -18.77 -10.90
CA TYR A 204 14.35 -17.95 -9.80
C TYR A 204 13.76 -18.45 -8.49
N GLU A 205 14.60 -18.65 -7.50
CA GLU A 205 14.19 -18.88 -6.13
C GLU A 205 14.04 -17.55 -5.42
N TYR A 206 13.07 -17.48 -4.50
CA TYR A 206 12.83 -16.26 -3.77
C TYR A 206 12.50 -16.49 -2.29
N LYS A 207 12.71 -15.43 -1.51
CA LYS A 207 12.23 -15.30 -0.14
C LYS A 207 11.52 -13.97 0.02
N ALA A 208 10.45 -13.95 0.80
CA ALA A 208 9.68 -12.75 1.10
C ALA A 208 9.62 -12.53 2.61
N TYR A 209 10.01 -11.33 3.07
CA TYR A 209 10.03 -10.95 4.47
C TYR A 209 9.40 -9.58 4.69
N PHE A 210 8.64 -9.44 5.77
CA PHE A 210 8.22 -8.13 6.25
C PHE A 210 9.28 -7.55 7.18
N VAL A 211 9.57 -6.26 7.02
CA VAL A 211 10.45 -5.47 7.88
C VAL A 211 9.70 -4.24 8.39
N ASP A 212 10.24 -3.55 9.40
CA ASP A 212 9.63 -2.39 10.04
C ASP A 212 8.28 -2.70 10.75
N LEU A 213 8.26 -3.80 11.52
CA LEU A 213 7.07 -4.28 12.26
C LEU A 213 6.96 -3.76 13.70
N ASP A 214 7.64 -2.66 14.02
CA ASP A 214 7.55 -2.03 15.33
C ASP A 214 6.15 -1.46 15.56
N VAL A 215 5.51 -1.89 16.64
CA VAL A 215 4.15 -1.47 16.98
C VAL A 215 4.08 0.05 17.12
N LYS A 216 3.09 0.65 16.47
CA LYS A 216 2.86 2.09 16.57
C LYS A 216 2.53 2.51 18.02
N PRO A 217 3.21 3.54 18.57
CA PRO A 217 2.94 4.02 19.92
C PRO A 217 1.51 4.55 20.10
N LEU A 218 0.90 4.29 21.26
CA LEU A 218 -0.47 4.73 21.59
C LEU A 218 -0.63 6.26 21.56
N ASP A 219 0.38 7.01 21.97
CA ASP A 219 0.36 8.48 21.98
C ASP A 219 0.32 9.11 20.57
N LYS A 220 0.54 8.32 19.51
CA LYS A 220 0.41 8.77 18.12
C LYS A 220 -1.03 8.84 17.63
N MET A 221 -2.03 8.36 18.37
CA MET A 221 -3.43 8.40 17.96
C MET A 221 -3.90 9.82 17.58
N GLU A 222 -3.59 10.83 18.39
CA GLU A 222 -3.91 12.22 18.05
C GLU A 222 -3.19 12.71 16.80
N HIS A 223 -1.94 12.27 16.60
CA HIS A 223 -1.17 12.64 15.41
C HIS A 223 -1.81 12.05 14.15
N TYR A 224 -2.20 10.77 14.19
CA TYR A 224 -2.88 10.12 13.07
C TYR A 224 -4.20 10.81 12.74
N PHE A 225 -4.99 11.15 13.75
CA PHE A 225 -6.25 11.87 13.54
C PHE A 225 -6.02 13.25 12.90
N LYS A 226 -5.09 14.05 13.45
CA LYS A 226 -4.75 15.37 12.90
C LYS A 226 -4.23 15.29 11.46
N LEU A 227 -3.42 14.26 11.15
CA LEU A 227 -2.89 14.04 9.81
C LEU A 227 -3.99 13.66 8.82
N ASP A 228 -4.87 12.74 9.20
CA ASP A 228 -6.00 12.31 8.38
C ASP A 228 -6.92 13.49 8.03
N GLN A 229 -7.34 14.24 9.05
CA GLN A 229 -8.14 15.46 8.87
C GLN A 229 -7.45 16.45 7.93
N LYS A 230 -6.13 16.62 8.02
CA LYS A 230 -5.37 17.48 7.10
C LYS A 230 -5.40 16.96 5.66
N ILE A 231 -5.29 15.64 5.46
CA ILE A 231 -5.31 15.00 4.14
C ILE A 231 -6.68 15.14 3.49
N VAL A 232 -7.75 14.75 4.20
CA VAL A 232 -9.13 14.77 3.69
C VAL A 232 -9.57 16.20 3.39
N ASN A 233 -9.37 17.14 4.32
CA ASN A 233 -9.73 18.54 4.10
C ASN A 233 -8.97 19.18 2.95
N PHE A 234 -7.68 18.87 2.79
CA PHE A 234 -6.90 19.36 1.66
C PHE A 234 -7.45 18.81 0.34
N TYR A 235 -7.73 17.50 0.28
CA TYR A 235 -8.23 16.86 -0.92
C TYR A 235 -9.62 17.38 -1.33
N ALA A 236 -10.55 17.52 -0.39
CA ALA A 236 -11.90 18.01 -0.64
C ALA A 236 -11.92 19.47 -1.14
N ARG A 237 -11.13 20.37 -0.53
CA ARG A 237 -11.08 21.79 -0.91
C ARG A 237 -10.50 22.04 -2.30
N ASN A 238 -9.57 21.19 -2.72
CA ASN A 238 -8.90 21.36 -4.01
C ASN A 238 -9.61 20.64 -5.16
N GLN A 239 -10.83 20.10 -4.95
CA GLN A 239 -11.69 19.43 -5.95
C GLN A 239 -10.90 18.73 -7.05
N VAL A 240 -9.94 17.86 -6.68
CA VAL A 240 -9.24 17.06 -7.67
C VAL A 240 -10.24 16.00 -8.15
N VAL A 241 -10.99 16.35 -9.20
CA VAL A 241 -11.97 15.48 -9.84
C VAL A 241 -11.24 14.26 -10.34
N VAL A 242 -11.44 13.12 -9.67
CA VAL A 242 -11.12 11.82 -10.26
C VAL A 242 -12.09 11.65 -11.43
N PRO A 243 -11.64 11.40 -12.67
CA PRO A 243 -12.55 11.00 -13.72
C PRO A 243 -13.22 9.70 -13.27
N SER A 244 -14.52 9.74 -13.01
CA SER A 244 -15.30 8.53 -12.80
C SER A 244 -15.08 7.59 -13.99
N PRO A 245 -14.98 6.27 -13.78
CA PRO A 245 -14.97 5.33 -14.89
C PRO A 245 -16.28 5.56 -15.66
N LYS A 246 -16.16 5.88 -16.97
CA LYS A 246 -17.31 5.96 -17.86
C LYS A 246 -18.00 4.59 -17.81
N VAL A 247 -19.12 4.51 -17.11
CA VAL A 247 -20.07 3.40 -17.26
C VAL A 247 -20.61 3.53 -18.68
N SER A 248 -20.11 2.69 -19.57
CA SER A 248 -20.67 2.52 -20.91
C SER A 248 -22.07 1.91 -20.75
N ASN A 249 -23.09 2.77 -20.74
CA ASN A 249 -24.46 2.36 -20.95
C ASN A 249 -24.65 1.94 -22.41
N THR A 250 -24.24 0.72 -22.76
CA THR A 250 -24.81 0.02 -23.91
C THR A 250 -26.09 -0.65 -23.45
N LYS A 251 -27.22 -0.02 -23.75
CA LYS A 251 -28.54 -0.65 -23.71
C LYS A 251 -28.60 -1.68 -24.83
N ASP A 252 -28.32 -2.94 -24.53
CA ASP A 252 -28.78 -4.05 -25.35
C ASP A 252 -30.15 -4.50 -24.84
N THR A 253 -31.19 -3.92 -25.41
CA THR A 253 -32.55 -4.47 -25.34
C THR A 253 -32.68 -5.52 -26.44
N SER A 254 -32.68 -6.80 -26.07
CA SER A 254 -33.21 -7.88 -26.90
C SER A 254 -34.23 -8.69 -26.07
N PRO A 255 -35.49 -8.80 -26.53
CA PRO A 255 -36.54 -9.50 -25.78
C PRO A 255 -36.40 -11.02 -25.91
N ILE A 256 -36.44 -11.71 -24.77
CA ILE A 256 -36.54 -13.17 -24.70
C ILE A 256 -37.95 -13.57 -25.14
N GLN A 257 -38.04 -14.23 -26.30
CA GLN A 257 -39.23 -14.99 -26.70
C GLN A 257 -39.24 -16.31 -25.92
N LEU A 258 -40.29 -16.52 -25.12
CA LEU A 258 -40.69 -17.84 -24.65
C LEU A 258 -41.29 -18.62 -25.82
N GLN A 259 -40.71 -19.78 -26.15
CA GLN A 259 -41.41 -20.86 -26.83
C GLN A 259 -41.09 -22.19 -26.15
N GLN A 260 -42.18 -22.74 -25.60
CA GLN A 260 -42.48 -24.13 -25.17
C GLN A 260 -41.73 -24.70 -23.98
#